data_AF-A0A0J8BB89-F1
#
_entry.id   AF-A0A0J8BB89-F1
#
_cell.length_a   1.000
_cell.length_b   1.000
_cell.length_c   1.000
_cell.angle_alpha   90.00
_cell.angle_beta   90.00
_cell.angle_gamma   90.00
#
_symmetry.space_group_name_H-M   'P 1'
#
loop_
_entity.id
_entity.type
_entity.pdbx_description
1 polymer ?
#
loop_
_entity_poly.entity_id
_entity_poly.type
_entity_poly.pdbx_seq_one_letter_code
_entity_poly.pdbx_strand_id
1 'polypeptide(L)'
;MRDSSDIVDVLTVSAKTPSQNVRDVISRSERHAASYMVESIKKKLLETPLDEIHELKQECEELFQYITSKGIDISFLQGLAEKYIECGSRFHSQQKTHAEKPVLSVLEQQLLKVEADLSSAVSHRQKEEERVRKLEGEMKDIHQNQTRLKAELAELTIKENNLVIVIADSKHLLEEHATTVKDLTKSHTSLEERVVDVKRVETELSTTKECLDEVHEALKTLQWEP
;
A
#
# COMPACT_ATOMS: atom_id res chain seq x y z
N MET A 1 99.23 21.51 -87.03
CA MET A 1 97.81 21.12 -87.02
C MET A 1 97.64 19.91 -86.12
N ARG A 2 96.75 20.05 -85.13
CA ARG A 2 96.05 19.03 -84.33
C ARG A 2 96.81 18.17 -83.31
N ASP A 3 96.49 18.51 -82.06
CA ASP A 3 96.25 17.70 -80.86
C ASP A 3 95.86 16.22 -81.07
N SER A 4 96.34 15.36 -80.17
CA SER A 4 95.44 14.64 -79.24
C SER A 4 96.20 13.99 -78.10
N SER A 5 95.67 14.24 -76.92
CA SER A 5 95.96 13.70 -75.60
C SER A 5 95.76 12.19 -75.51
N ASP A 6 96.45 11.54 -74.57
CA ASP A 6 95.83 10.49 -73.76
C ASP A 6 96.32 10.61 -72.31
N ILE A 7 95.33 10.83 -71.45
CA ILE A 7 95.39 10.95 -70.00
C ILE A 7 95.21 9.53 -69.43
N VAL A 8 96.10 9.10 -68.55
CA VAL A 8 95.83 7.92 -67.70
C VAL A 8 95.58 8.42 -66.28
N ASP A 9 94.34 8.21 -65.86
CA ASP A 9 93.77 8.54 -64.56
C ASP A 9 94.60 8.01 -63.39
N VAL A 10 95.01 8.94 -62.52
CA VAL A 10 95.44 8.63 -61.17
C VAL A 10 94.19 8.36 -60.34
N LEU A 11 94.10 7.13 -59.83
CA LEU A 11 93.16 6.71 -58.80
C LEU A 11 93.23 7.62 -57.57
N THR A 12 92.30 8.57 -57.47
CA THR A 12 92.11 9.38 -56.27
C THR A 12 91.36 8.55 -55.23
N VAL A 13 92.12 7.90 -54.35
CA VAL A 13 91.59 7.35 -53.08
C VAL A 13 91.11 8.53 -52.23
N SER A 14 89.79 8.67 -52.09
CA SER A 14 89.15 9.68 -51.24
C SER A 14 89.43 9.39 -49.76
N ALA A 15 90.45 10.04 -49.20
CA ALA A 15 90.77 10.00 -47.78
C ALA A 15 89.80 10.89 -46.99
N LYS A 16 89.03 10.29 -46.06
CA LYS A 16 88.15 11.03 -45.14
C LYS A 16 88.98 11.95 -44.22
N THR A 17 88.54 13.19 -44.07
CA THR A 17 89.17 14.23 -43.24
C THR A 17 89.11 13.89 -41.73
N PRO A 18 90.10 14.30 -40.91
CA PRO A 18 90.15 14.03 -39.47
C PRO A 18 88.91 14.45 -38.67
N SER A 19 88.18 15.48 -39.10
CA SER A 19 86.94 15.93 -38.46
C SER A 19 85.78 14.94 -38.62
N GLN A 20 85.77 14.14 -39.69
CA GLN A 20 84.78 13.10 -39.94
C GLN A 20 84.96 11.94 -38.94
N ASN A 21 86.21 11.57 -38.65
CA ASN A 21 86.54 10.50 -37.70
C ASN A 21 86.18 10.86 -36.25
N VAL A 22 86.36 12.12 -35.83
CA VAL A 22 85.97 12.58 -34.48
C VAL A 22 84.44 12.53 -34.29
N ARG A 23 83.68 12.97 -35.30
CA ARG A 23 82.21 12.91 -35.29
C ARG A 23 81.70 11.47 -35.22
N ASP A 24 82.35 10.55 -35.93
CA ASP A 24 82.00 9.12 -35.90
C ASP A 24 82.29 8.47 -34.54
N VAL A 25 83.38 8.84 -33.86
CA VAL A 25 83.70 8.35 -32.50
C VAL A 25 82.69 8.86 -31.47
N ILE A 26 82.34 10.15 -31.52
CA ILE A 26 81.33 10.75 -30.63
C ILE A 26 79.98 10.05 -30.82
N SER A 27 79.52 9.88 -32.07
CA SER A 27 78.26 9.20 -32.37
C SER A 27 78.23 7.74 -31.87
N ARG A 28 79.36 7.01 -31.92
CA ARG A 28 79.45 5.65 -31.36
C ARG A 28 79.35 5.64 -29.85
N SER A 29 80.00 6.59 -29.17
CA SER A 29 79.94 6.71 -27.71
C SER A 29 78.54 7.09 -27.22
N GLU A 30 77.84 7.99 -27.92
CA GLU A 30 76.47 8.39 -27.60
C GLU A 30 75.48 7.23 -27.81
N ARG A 31 75.65 6.44 -28.88
CA ARG A 31 74.86 5.21 -29.09
C ARG A 31 75.10 4.16 -28.01
N HIS A 32 76.34 4.00 -27.55
CA HIS A 32 76.67 3.07 -26.48
C HIS A 32 76.05 3.53 -25.14
N ALA A 33 76.14 4.82 -24.82
CA ALA A 33 75.51 5.40 -23.64
C ALA A 33 73.98 5.25 -23.66
N ALA A 34 73.34 5.52 -24.81
CA ALA A 34 71.91 5.33 -24.96
C ALA A 34 71.49 3.86 -24.79
N SER A 35 72.28 2.91 -25.31
CA SER A 35 72.02 1.48 -25.10
C SER A 35 72.05 1.10 -23.62
N TYR A 36 73.00 1.65 -22.86
CA TYR A 36 73.07 1.44 -21.41
C TYR A 36 71.87 2.04 -20.68
N MET A 37 71.46 3.25 -21.06
CA MET A 37 70.28 3.92 -20.48
C MET A 37 68.98 3.15 -20.80
N VAL A 38 68.83 2.64 -22.02
CA VAL A 38 67.68 1.79 -22.42
C VAL A 38 67.60 0.52 -21.58
N GLU A 39 68.72 -0.19 -21.38
CA GLU A 39 68.73 -1.38 -20.52
C GLU A 39 68.49 -1.02 -19.05
N SER A 40 68.97 0.13 -18.58
CA SER A 40 68.68 0.63 -17.24
C SER A 40 67.19 0.94 -17.04
N ILE A 41 66.54 1.60 -18.01
CA ILE A 41 65.09 1.89 -17.98
C ILE A 41 64.30 0.58 -17.96
N LYS A 42 64.62 -0.34 -18.86
CA LYS A 42 63.97 -1.65 -18.95
C LYS A 42 64.11 -2.42 -17.64
N LYS A 43 65.31 -2.45 -17.07
CA LYS A 43 65.58 -3.11 -15.78
C LYS A 43 64.73 -2.48 -14.67
N LYS A 44 64.72 -1.16 -14.54
CA LYS A 44 63.91 -0.45 -13.54
C LYS A 44 62.42 -0.75 -13.68
N LEU A 45 61.88 -0.67 -14.91
CA LEU A 45 60.46 -0.98 -15.16
C LEU A 45 60.10 -2.43 -14.78
N LEU A 46 61.01 -3.39 -14.95
CA LEU A 46 60.76 -4.79 -14.63
C LEU A 46 60.97 -5.13 -13.15
N GLU A 47 61.84 -4.41 -12.45
CA GLU A 47 62.17 -4.65 -11.04
C GLU A 47 61.26 -3.87 -10.08
N THR A 48 60.65 -2.76 -10.52
CA THR A 48 59.72 -1.98 -9.70
C THR A 48 58.37 -2.71 -9.54
N PRO A 49 57.84 -2.83 -8.31
CA PRO A 49 56.51 -3.40 -8.05
C PRO A 49 55.39 -2.71 -8.85
N LEU A 50 54.39 -3.48 -9.27
CA LEU A 50 53.35 -3.02 -10.21
C LEU A 50 52.57 -1.78 -9.70
N ASP A 51 52.39 -1.70 -8.39
CA ASP A 51 51.73 -0.63 -7.65
C ASP A 51 52.59 0.64 -7.50
N GLU A 52 53.90 0.56 -7.73
CA GLU A 52 54.86 1.67 -7.62
C GLU A 52 55.39 2.14 -8.98
N ILE A 53 55.14 1.39 -10.07
CA ILE A 53 55.62 1.72 -11.44
C ILE A 53 55.27 3.14 -11.88
N HIS A 54 54.15 3.69 -11.41
CA HIS A 54 53.69 5.03 -11.74
C HIS A 54 54.67 6.13 -11.29
N GLU A 55 55.49 5.87 -10.27
CA GLU A 55 56.50 6.79 -9.73
C GLU A 55 57.68 6.98 -10.69
N LEU A 56 57.92 6.01 -11.59
CA LEU A 56 59.02 6.06 -12.56
C LEU A 56 58.75 6.99 -13.76
N LYS A 57 57.55 7.57 -13.87
CA LYS A 57 57.12 8.38 -15.02
C LYS A 57 58.09 9.53 -15.33
N GLN A 58 58.36 10.34 -14.32
CA GLN A 58 59.23 11.52 -14.43
C GLN A 58 60.66 11.11 -14.83
N GLU A 59 61.20 10.07 -14.18
CA GLU A 59 62.55 9.59 -14.46
C GLU A 59 62.66 9.03 -15.90
N CYS A 60 61.68 8.26 -16.35
CA CYS A 60 61.68 7.70 -17.71
C CYS A 60 61.56 8.81 -18.78
N GLU A 61 60.71 9.82 -18.56
CA GLU A 61 60.56 10.97 -19.47
C GLU A 61 61.88 11.74 -19.63
N GLU A 62 62.59 11.99 -18.53
CA GLU A 62 63.90 12.66 -18.54
C GLU A 62 64.95 11.86 -19.32
N LEU A 63 65.00 10.54 -19.12
CA LEU A 63 65.94 9.66 -19.82
C LEU A 63 65.61 9.55 -21.32
N PHE A 64 64.33 9.49 -21.70
CA PHE A 64 63.91 9.47 -23.10
C PHE A 64 64.22 10.78 -23.81
N GLN A 65 63.98 11.93 -23.17
CA GLN A 65 64.34 13.24 -23.72
C GLN A 65 65.85 13.35 -23.96
N TYR A 66 66.66 12.88 -23.00
CA TYR A 66 68.11 12.86 -23.15
C TYR A 66 68.56 12.03 -24.36
N ILE A 67 68.08 10.79 -24.51
CA ILE A 67 68.46 9.91 -25.62
C ILE A 67 68.01 10.50 -26.97
N THR A 68 66.80 11.04 -27.03
CA THR A 68 66.26 11.68 -28.23
C THR A 68 67.07 12.92 -28.63
N SER A 69 67.54 13.71 -27.66
CA SER A 69 68.40 14.88 -27.92
C SER A 69 69.73 14.55 -28.59
N LYS A 70 70.17 13.28 -28.51
CA LYS A 70 71.37 12.75 -29.19
C LYS A 70 71.11 12.24 -30.61
N GLY A 71 69.89 12.41 -31.13
CA GLY A 71 69.50 11.98 -32.48
C GLY A 71 69.26 10.48 -32.62
N ILE A 72 68.99 9.78 -31.51
CA ILE A 72 68.70 8.34 -31.49
C ILE A 72 67.18 8.17 -31.39
N ASP A 73 66.60 7.45 -32.35
CA ASP A 73 65.17 7.14 -32.34
C ASP A 73 64.86 6.03 -31.33
N ILE A 74 64.07 6.37 -30.32
CA ILE A 74 63.58 5.46 -29.28
C ILE A 74 62.05 5.46 -29.18
N SER A 75 61.35 5.98 -30.20
CA SER A 75 59.91 6.21 -30.17
C SER A 75 59.11 4.96 -29.80
N PHE A 76 59.53 3.79 -30.28
CA PHE A 76 58.90 2.51 -29.95
C PHE A 76 59.06 2.13 -28.46
N LEU A 77 60.27 2.27 -27.91
CA LEU A 77 60.53 1.96 -26.50
C LEU A 77 59.80 2.94 -25.59
N GLN A 78 59.83 4.22 -25.93
CA GLN A 78 59.12 5.27 -25.21
C GLN A 78 57.63 4.95 -25.15
N GLY A 79 56.99 4.64 -26.28
CA GLY A 79 55.58 4.27 -26.31
C GLY A 79 55.24 3.00 -25.50
N LEU A 80 56.14 2.01 -25.46
CA LEU A 80 55.97 0.82 -24.62
C LEU A 80 56.07 1.14 -23.12
N ALA A 81 57.07 1.93 -22.73
CA ALA A 81 57.28 2.32 -21.34
C ALA A 81 56.14 3.22 -20.83
N GLU A 82 55.72 4.21 -21.62
CA GLU A 82 54.59 5.08 -21.30
C GLU A 82 53.31 4.27 -21.09
N LYS A 83 53.01 3.32 -21.98
CA LYS A 83 51.85 2.44 -21.84
C LYS A 83 51.94 1.55 -20.60
N TYR A 84 53.12 1.02 -20.30
CA TYR A 84 53.33 0.18 -19.12
C TYR A 84 53.14 0.98 -17.82
N ILE A 85 53.66 2.21 -17.78
CA ILE A 85 53.49 3.15 -16.66
C ILE A 85 52.03 3.57 -16.49
N GLU A 86 51.32 3.80 -17.60
CA GLU A 86 49.89 4.10 -17.58
C GLU A 86 49.08 2.92 -17.03
N CYS A 87 49.40 1.69 -17.44
CA CYS A 87 48.80 0.49 -16.88
C CYS A 87 49.05 0.36 -15.37
N GLY A 88 50.29 0.61 -14.91
CA GLY A 88 50.62 0.62 -13.47
C GLY A 88 49.83 1.68 -12.69
N SER A 89 49.69 2.88 -13.25
CA SER A 89 48.91 3.98 -12.65
C SER A 89 47.43 3.62 -12.49
N ARG A 90 46.85 2.97 -13.52
CA ARG A 90 45.46 2.47 -13.47
C ARG A 90 45.31 1.36 -12.43
N PHE A 91 46.25 0.43 -12.37
CA PHE A 91 46.25 -0.66 -11.39
C PHE A 91 46.30 -0.12 -9.95
N HIS A 92 47.25 0.77 -9.65
CA HIS A 92 47.37 1.42 -8.34
C HIS A 92 46.06 2.11 -7.92
N SER A 93 45.47 2.89 -8.84
CA SER A 93 44.19 3.58 -8.60
C SER A 93 43.03 2.62 -8.32
N GLN A 94 42.95 1.52 -9.07
CA GLN A 94 41.94 0.47 -8.91
C GLN A 94 42.11 -0.31 -7.60
N GLN A 95 43.35 -0.62 -7.22
CA GLN A 95 43.65 -1.32 -5.98
C GLN A 95 43.26 -0.47 -4.76
N LYS A 96 43.59 0.82 -4.79
CA LYS A 96 43.19 1.76 -3.74
C LYS A 96 41.67 1.86 -3.60
N THR A 97 40.95 1.98 -4.71
CA THR A 97 39.47 2.00 -4.70
C THR A 97 38.84 0.66 -4.33
N HIS A 98 39.52 -0.46 -4.55
CA HIS A 98 39.05 -1.78 -4.14
C HIS A 98 39.21 -2.00 -2.62
N ALA A 99 40.31 -1.52 -2.02
CA ALA A 99 40.57 -1.65 -0.59
C ALA A 99 39.58 -0.88 0.30
N GLU A 100 39.00 0.21 -0.22
CA GLU A 100 38.06 1.07 0.52
C GLU A 100 36.59 0.62 0.40
N LYS A 101 36.28 -0.34 -0.47
CA LYS A 101 34.89 -0.77 -0.72
C LYS A 101 34.50 -1.97 0.15
N PRO A 102 33.24 -2.01 0.63
CA PRO A 102 32.74 -3.21 1.28
C PRO A 102 32.83 -4.40 0.31
N VAL A 103 33.25 -5.54 0.84
CA VAL A 103 33.33 -6.79 0.09
C VAL A 103 31.97 -7.06 -0.53
N LEU A 104 31.93 -7.39 -1.83
CA LEU A 104 30.71 -7.69 -2.59
C LEU A 104 29.73 -8.57 -1.80
N SER A 105 30.25 -9.58 -1.10
CA SER A 105 29.49 -10.51 -0.27
C SER A 105 28.69 -9.84 0.85
N VAL A 106 29.19 -8.75 1.44
CA VAL A 106 28.48 -7.98 2.48
C VAL A 106 27.28 -7.26 1.87
N LEU A 107 27.46 -6.66 0.69
CA LEU A 107 26.38 -5.97 -0.02
C LEU A 107 25.31 -6.96 -0.49
N GLU A 108 25.70 -8.13 -0.99
CA GLU A 108 24.78 -9.21 -1.38
C GLU A 108 23.96 -9.72 -0.19
N GLN A 109 24.59 -9.94 0.97
CA GLN A 109 23.87 -10.31 2.19
C GLN A 109 22.91 -9.23 2.66
N GLN A 110 23.31 -7.96 2.61
CA GLN A 110 22.44 -6.84 2.95
C GLN A 110 21.25 -6.74 2.01
N LEU A 111 21.47 -6.93 0.71
CA LEU A 111 20.42 -6.93 -0.30
C LEU A 111 19.39 -8.02 -0.03
N LEU A 112 19.84 -9.27 0.18
CA LEU A 112 18.95 -10.39 0.50
C LEU A 112 18.12 -10.14 1.76
N LYS A 113 18.73 -9.55 2.79
CA LYS A 113 18.02 -9.18 4.02
C LYS A 113 16.92 -8.14 3.73
N VAL A 114 17.26 -7.08 2.99
CA VAL A 114 16.30 -6.03 2.62
C VAL A 114 15.17 -6.60 1.77
N GLU A 115 15.45 -7.51 0.84
CA GLU A 115 14.44 -8.17 0.02
C GLU A 115 13.49 -9.02 0.86
N ALA A 116 14.02 -9.77 1.83
CA ALA A 116 13.22 -10.56 2.77
C ALA A 116 12.33 -9.66 3.66
N ASP A 117 12.91 -8.60 4.21
CA ASP A 117 12.19 -7.64 5.06
C ASP A 117 11.09 -6.91 4.25
N LEU A 118 11.38 -6.54 3.00
CA LEU A 118 10.42 -5.92 2.08
C LEU A 118 9.26 -6.86 1.76
N SER A 119 9.56 -8.13 1.44
CA SER A 119 8.52 -9.12 1.14
C SER A 119 7.59 -9.36 2.34
N SER A 120 8.18 -9.46 3.53
CA SER A 120 7.44 -9.56 4.79
C SER A 120 6.54 -8.34 5.03
N ALA A 121 7.08 -7.12 4.86
CA ALA A 121 6.33 -5.89 5.03
C ALA A 121 5.16 -5.77 4.04
N VAL A 122 5.36 -6.14 2.78
CA VAL A 122 4.29 -6.17 1.76
C VAL A 122 3.19 -7.16 2.13
N SER A 123 3.55 -8.37 2.59
CA SER A 123 2.57 -9.37 3.03
C SER A 123 1.76 -8.89 4.23
N HIS A 124 2.41 -8.28 5.22
CA HIS A 124 1.70 -7.70 6.37
C HIS A 124 0.76 -6.57 5.96
N ARG A 125 1.20 -5.68 5.06
CA ARG A 125 0.35 -4.60 4.54
C ARG A 125 -0.91 -5.15 3.87
N GLN A 126 -0.78 -6.16 3.00
CA GLN A 126 -1.92 -6.77 2.31
C GLN A 126 -2.92 -7.43 3.28
N LYS A 127 -2.43 -8.12 4.32
CA LYS A 127 -3.28 -8.70 5.36
C LYS A 127 -4.06 -7.62 6.13
N GLU A 128 -3.40 -6.51 6.41
CA GLU A 128 -4.02 -5.40 7.14
C GLU A 128 -5.03 -4.65 6.27
N GLU A 129 -4.74 -4.44 4.99
CA GLU A 129 -5.69 -3.91 3.99
C GLU A 129 -6.96 -4.78 3.91
N GLU A 130 -6.81 -6.11 3.91
CA GLU A 130 -7.95 -7.03 3.92
C GLU A 130 -8.75 -6.94 5.23
N ARG A 131 -8.05 -6.86 6.37
CA ARG A 131 -8.68 -6.71 7.69
C ARG A 131 -9.50 -5.41 7.77
N VAL A 132 -8.97 -4.31 7.24
CA VAL A 132 -9.67 -3.02 7.17
C VAL A 132 -10.93 -3.15 6.33
N ARG A 133 -10.83 -3.69 5.10
CA ARG A 133 -12.00 -3.86 4.22
C ARG A 133 -13.10 -4.71 4.86
N LYS A 134 -12.73 -5.78 5.57
CA LYS A 134 -13.69 -6.61 6.30
C LYS A 134 -14.39 -5.83 7.40
N LEU A 135 -13.64 -5.09 8.23
CA LEU A 135 -14.20 -4.29 9.31
C LEU A 135 -15.10 -3.15 8.81
N GLU A 136 -14.73 -2.51 7.71
CA GLU A 136 -15.57 -1.49 7.05
C GLU A 136 -16.91 -2.09 6.58
N GLY A 137 -16.88 -3.32 6.02
CA GLY A 137 -18.07 -4.08 5.67
C GLY A 137 -18.95 -4.36 6.89
N GLU A 138 -18.38 -4.92 7.96
CA GLU A 138 -19.10 -5.20 9.21
C GLU A 138 -19.71 -3.94 9.82
N MET A 139 -18.97 -2.83 9.82
CA MET A 139 -19.48 -1.54 10.31
C MET A 139 -20.69 -1.05 9.50
N LYS A 140 -20.65 -1.20 8.18
CA LYS A 140 -21.77 -0.81 7.31
C LYS A 140 -23.01 -1.66 7.59
N ASP A 141 -22.85 -2.98 7.75
CA ASP A 141 -23.95 -3.89 8.05
C ASP A 141 -24.56 -3.59 9.42
N ILE A 142 -23.72 -3.34 10.43
CA ILE A 142 -24.17 -2.92 11.77
C ILE A 142 -24.96 -1.61 11.69
N HIS A 143 -24.48 -0.63 10.92
CA HIS A 143 -25.15 0.66 10.78
C HIS A 143 -26.52 0.54 10.08
N GLN A 144 -26.62 -0.30 9.05
CA GLN A 144 -27.88 -0.60 8.39
C GLN A 144 -28.87 -1.29 9.34
N ASN A 145 -28.41 -2.29 10.10
CA ASN A 145 -29.24 -2.96 11.10
C ASN A 145 -29.71 -2.01 12.20
N GLN A 146 -28.84 -1.12 12.68
CA GLN A 146 -29.20 -0.10 13.67
C GLN A 146 -30.30 0.83 13.14
N THR A 147 -30.19 1.23 11.87
CA THR A 147 -31.19 2.10 11.23
C THR A 147 -32.54 1.37 11.09
N ARG A 148 -32.52 0.12 10.65
CA ARG A 148 -33.73 -0.73 10.55
C ARG A 148 -34.42 -0.90 11.90
N LEU A 149 -33.66 -1.24 12.94
CA LEU A 149 -34.20 -1.43 14.29
C LEU A 149 -34.77 -0.13 14.89
N LYS A 150 -34.17 1.03 14.59
CA LYS A 150 -34.74 2.33 15.00
C LYS A 150 -36.09 2.60 14.34
N ALA A 151 -36.23 2.28 13.05
CA ALA A 151 -37.51 2.42 12.35
C ALA A 151 -38.58 1.49 12.95
N GLU A 152 -38.22 0.22 13.18
CA GLU A 152 -39.11 -0.77 13.80
C GLU A 152 -39.57 -0.34 15.20
N LEU A 153 -38.66 0.22 16.01
CA LEU A 153 -38.99 0.76 17.32
C LEU A 153 -39.98 1.94 17.24
N ALA A 154 -39.81 2.83 16.27
CA ALA A 154 -40.71 3.96 16.07
C ALA A 154 -42.12 3.49 15.68
N GLU A 155 -42.23 2.51 14.78
CA GLU A 155 -43.51 1.92 14.39
C GLU A 155 -44.22 1.24 15.57
N LEU A 156 -43.48 0.46 16.38
CA LEU A 156 -44.01 -0.16 17.58
C LEU A 156 -44.51 0.86 18.61
N THR A 157 -43.77 1.96 18.79
CA THR A 157 -44.16 3.05 19.69
C THR A 157 -45.47 3.70 19.24
N ILE A 158 -45.64 3.93 17.93
CA ILE A 158 -46.90 4.46 17.37
C ILE A 158 -48.05 3.48 17.62
N LYS A 159 -47.81 2.19 17.38
CA LYS A 159 -48.81 1.14 17.59
C LYS A 159 -49.23 1.03 19.06
N GLU A 160 -48.28 1.08 19.98
CA GLU A 160 -48.54 1.09 21.43
C GLU A 160 -49.43 2.28 21.82
N ASN A 161 -49.07 3.49 21.41
CA ASN A 161 -49.86 4.69 21.71
C ASN A 161 -51.29 4.59 21.18
N ASN A 162 -51.47 4.08 19.95
CA ASN A 162 -52.81 3.87 19.39
C ASN A 162 -53.62 2.85 20.19
N LEU A 163 -52.98 1.75 20.63
CA LEU A 163 -53.65 0.74 21.46
C LEU A 163 -54.06 1.30 22.82
N VAL A 164 -53.23 2.14 23.45
CA VAL A 164 -53.57 2.82 24.71
C VAL A 164 -54.86 3.63 24.57
N ILE A 165 -55.00 4.39 23.47
CA ILE A 165 -56.19 5.19 23.18
C ILE A 165 -57.41 4.26 23.00
N VAL A 166 -57.31 3.26 22.13
CA VAL A 166 -58.42 2.33 21.84
C VAL A 166 -58.87 1.57 23.09
N ILE A 167 -57.93 1.18 23.96
CA ILE A 167 -58.25 0.52 25.24
C ILE A 167 -59.01 1.47 26.16
N ALA A 168 -58.61 2.75 26.24
CA ALA A 168 -59.30 3.74 27.06
C ALA A 168 -60.74 3.95 26.58
N ASP A 169 -60.94 4.12 25.27
CA ASP A 169 -62.27 4.27 24.66
C ASP A 169 -63.15 3.04 24.91
N SER A 170 -62.57 1.84 24.75
CA SER A 170 -63.29 0.59 24.98
C SER A 170 -63.69 0.41 26.46
N LYS A 171 -62.84 0.84 27.40
CA LYS A 171 -63.18 0.83 28.83
C LYS A 171 -64.33 1.78 29.15
N HIS A 172 -64.31 2.98 28.58
CA HIS A 172 -65.40 3.94 28.75
C HIS A 172 -66.74 3.38 28.22
N LEU A 173 -66.74 2.82 27.01
CA LEU A 173 -67.93 2.18 26.42
C LEU A 173 -68.43 1.00 27.27
N LEU A 174 -67.52 0.20 27.84
CA LEU A 174 -67.89 -0.90 28.71
C LEU A 174 -68.61 -0.41 29.98
N GLU A 175 -68.13 0.69 30.59
CA GLU A 175 -68.78 1.31 31.74
C GLU A 175 -70.17 1.84 31.40
N GLU A 176 -70.32 2.51 30.25
CA GLU A 176 -71.61 3.00 29.74
C GLU A 176 -72.61 1.85 29.48
N HIS A 177 -72.14 0.74 28.91
CA HIS A 177 -72.99 -0.43 28.73
C HIS A 177 -73.36 -1.08 30.06
N ALA A 178 -72.44 -1.12 31.03
CA ALA A 178 -72.72 -1.66 32.35
C ALA A 178 -73.79 -0.84 33.10
N THR A 179 -73.77 0.49 33.00
CA THR A 179 -74.82 1.35 33.57
C THR A 179 -76.16 1.13 32.87
N THR A 180 -76.16 1.07 31.53
CA THR A 180 -77.35 0.80 30.73
C THR A 180 -78.01 -0.53 31.12
N VAL A 181 -77.22 -1.61 31.24
CA VAL A 181 -77.71 -2.93 31.66
C VAL A 181 -78.32 -2.86 33.05
N LYS A 182 -77.68 -2.17 34.00
CA LYS A 182 -78.20 -2.00 35.36
C LYS A 182 -79.55 -1.29 35.38
N ASP A 183 -79.71 -0.23 34.59
CA ASP A 183 -80.95 0.54 34.55
C ASP A 183 -82.07 -0.23 33.85
N LEU A 184 -81.77 -0.92 32.74
CA LEU A 184 -82.73 -1.80 32.09
C LEU A 184 -83.16 -2.96 32.99
N THR A 185 -82.25 -3.55 33.77
CA THR A 185 -82.57 -4.63 34.72
C THR A 185 -83.56 -4.14 35.78
N LYS A 186 -83.34 -2.95 36.36
CA LYS A 186 -84.28 -2.35 37.32
C LYS A 186 -85.66 -2.06 36.70
N SER A 187 -85.67 -1.54 35.48
CA SER A 187 -86.91 -1.27 34.74
C SER A 187 -87.68 -2.56 34.49
N HIS A 188 -86.98 -3.62 34.08
CA HIS A 188 -87.56 -4.93 33.85
C HIS A 188 -88.19 -5.51 35.13
N THR A 189 -87.47 -5.53 36.25
CA THR A 189 -88.01 -6.05 37.52
C THR A 189 -89.24 -5.26 37.99
N SER A 190 -89.23 -3.93 37.84
CA SER A 190 -90.38 -3.09 38.18
C SER A 190 -91.60 -3.36 37.29
N LEU A 191 -91.39 -3.61 35.99
CA LEU A 191 -92.45 -3.99 35.06
C LEU A 191 -93.00 -5.38 35.37
N GLU A 192 -92.14 -6.34 35.72
CA GLU A 192 -92.57 -7.68 36.13
C GLU A 192 -93.48 -7.63 37.36
N GLU A 193 -93.12 -6.89 38.40
CA GLU A 193 -93.95 -6.67 39.59
C GLU A 193 -95.31 -6.08 39.22
N ARG A 194 -95.32 -5.03 38.37
CA ARG A 194 -96.56 -4.41 37.90
C ARG A 194 -97.44 -5.37 37.10
N VAL A 195 -96.86 -6.23 36.26
CA VAL A 195 -97.61 -7.23 35.50
C VAL A 195 -98.28 -8.24 36.43
N VAL A 196 -97.58 -8.68 37.49
CA VAL A 196 -98.15 -9.57 38.50
C VAL A 196 -99.32 -8.89 39.24
N ASP A 197 -99.14 -7.64 39.66
CA ASP A 197 -100.20 -6.87 40.32
C ASP A 197 -101.43 -6.67 39.43
N VAL A 198 -101.23 -6.32 38.15
CA VAL A 198 -102.33 -6.16 37.19
C VAL A 198 -103.08 -7.49 37.00
N LYS A 199 -102.38 -8.61 36.82
CA LYS A 199 -103.01 -9.94 36.71
C LYS A 199 -103.83 -10.27 37.96
N ARG A 200 -103.31 -9.98 39.16
CA ARG A 200 -104.04 -10.18 40.41
C ARG A 200 -105.33 -9.36 40.43
N VAL A 201 -105.24 -8.06 40.15
CA VAL A 201 -106.40 -7.16 40.09
C VAL A 201 -107.42 -7.62 39.05
N GLU A 202 -106.99 -8.07 37.87
CA GLU A 202 -107.89 -8.62 36.84
C GLU A 202 -108.63 -9.87 37.33
N THR A 203 -107.96 -10.78 38.04
CA THR A 203 -108.62 -11.96 38.62
C THR A 203 -109.60 -11.59 39.75
N GLU A 204 -109.24 -10.65 40.62
CA GLU A 204 -110.12 -10.15 41.68
C GLU A 204 -111.35 -9.43 41.11
N LEU A 205 -111.16 -8.65 40.03
CA LEU A 205 -112.25 -7.99 39.33
C LEU A 205 -113.21 -9.00 38.70
N SER A 206 -112.68 -10.05 38.03
CA SER A 206 -113.50 -11.10 37.41
C SER A 206 -114.35 -11.84 38.44
N THR A 207 -113.74 -12.26 39.55
CA THR A 207 -114.45 -12.96 40.65
C THR A 207 -115.49 -12.06 41.33
N THR A 208 -115.17 -10.79 41.54
CA THR A 208 -116.13 -9.81 42.11
C THR A 208 -117.31 -9.60 41.17
N LYS A 209 -117.06 -9.53 39.86
CA LYS A 209 -118.10 -9.40 38.84
C LYS A 209 -119.02 -10.63 38.83
N GLU A 210 -118.46 -11.84 38.84
CA GLU A 210 -119.24 -13.08 38.92
C GLU A 210 -120.13 -13.11 40.17
N CYS A 211 -119.59 -12.76 41.34
CA CYS A 211 -120.36 -12.66 42.58
C CYS A 211 -121.49 -11.61 42.50
N LEU A 212 -121.22 -10.44 41.91
CA LEU A 212 -122.24 -9.41 41.69
C LEU A 212 -123.35 -9.90 40.74
N ASP A 213 -122.99 -10.57 39.66
CA ASP A 213 -123.95 -11.14 38.70
C ASP A 213 -124.82 -12.23 39.38
N GLU A 214 -124.23 -13.10 40.21
CA GLU A 214 -124.96 -14.09 41.02
C GLU A 214 -125.93 -13.44 42.02
N VAL A 215 -125.47 -12.46 42.80
CA VAL A 215 -126.32 -11.72 43.77
C VAL A 215 -127.43 -10.95 43.05
N HIS A 216 -127.15 -10.37 41.88
CA HIS A 216 -128.14 -9.66 41.08
C HIS A 216 -129.26 -10.59 40.62
N GLU A 217 -128.94 -11.77 40.09
CA GLU A 217 -129.95 -12.75 39.68
C GLU A 217 -130.71 -13.33 40.90
N ALA A 218 -130.06 -13.52 42.05
CA ALA A 218 -130.73 -13.92 43.29
C ALA A 218 -131.75 -12.87 43.77
N LEU A 219 -131.38 -11.58 43.74
CA LEU A 219 -132.30 -10.47 44.09
C LEU A 219 -133.50 -10.40 43.14
N LYS A 220 -133.29 -10.62 41.85
CA LYS A 220 -134.35 -10.60 40.83
C LYS A 220 -135.34 -11.75 40.99
N THR A 221 -134.89 -12.89 41.50
CA THR A 221 -135.72 -14.09 41.75
C THR A 221 -136.29 -14.16 43.17
N LEU A 222 -135.92 -13.21 44.05
CA LEU A 222 -136.39 -13.13 45.42
C LEU A 222 -137.90 -12.84 45.47
N GLN A 223 -138.67 -13.77 46.02
CA GLN A 223 -140.06 -13.53 46.42
C GLN A 223 -140.09 -13.19 47.91
N TRP A 224 -140.58 -12.00 48.23
CA TRP A 224 -140.70 -11.53 49.60
C TRP A 224 -141.98 -12.10 50.23
N GLU A 225 -141.84 -13.03 51.18
CA GLU A 225 -142.93 -13.37 52.10
C GLU A 225 -142.82 -12.46 53.34
N PRO A 226 -143.91 -11.76 53.73
CA PRO A 226 -143.90 -10.75 54.79
C PRO A 226 -143.67 -11.31 56.20
#